data_AF-A0A7V8BCZ5-F1
#
_entry.id   AF-A0A7V8BCZ5-F1
#
_cell.length_a   1.000
_cell.length_b   1.000
_cell.length_c   1.000
_cell.angle_alpha   90.00
_cell.angle_beta   90.00
_cell.angle_gamma   90.00
#
_symmetry.space_group_name_H-M   'P 1'
#
loop_
_entity.id
_entity.type
_entity.pdbx_description
1 polymer ?
#
loop_
_entity_poly.entity_id
_entity_poly.type
_entity_poly.pdbx_seq_one_letter_code
_entity_poly.pdbx_strand_id
1 'polypeptide(L)'
;STSLHLEDKVLEVKTRAKSEETFALPLAQDAASKKEPPRYWRKSPLRNPSPDKPLAGLRVVLDPAHLGGEWARMEDRWFRPEGQDPIAEGDLNLVVAKKLRSRLEGWGAEVFLTRESTEPVTALRPKDLEELAAKYLDEGQDLNLARPEAFRALPREEQLRRVSELLFYRVAEIRARAALVNEKLRPDLTVCIHFNAGDWGDPEAPRLAASNHLHV
;
A
#
# COMPACT_ATOMS: atom_id res chain seq x y z
N SER A 1 -20.93 2.47 -10.33
CA SER A 1 -20.59 3.60 -11.18
C SER A 1 -20.30 4.77 -10.28
N THR A 2 -19.10 5.36 -10.37
CA THR A 2 -18.77 6.62 -9.69
C THR A 2 -19.34 7.75 -10.52
N SER A 3 -20.13 8.64 -9.94
CA SER A 3 -20.58 9.86 -10.63
C SER A 3 -19.92 11.09 -10.02
N LEU A 4 -19.61 12.04 -10.88
CA LEU A 4 -19.01 13.32 -10.54
C LEU A 4 -19.98 14.40 -10.97
N HIS A 5 -20.39 15.25 -10.03
CA HIS A 5 -21.20 16.43 -10.31
C HIS A 5 -20.44 17.67 -9.83
N LEU A 6 -20.42 18.73 -10.63
CA LEU A 6 -19.73 19.97 -10.30
C LEU A 6 -20.77 21.08 -10.25
N GLU A 7 -20.97 21.64 -9.07
CA GLU A 7 -21.87 22.76 -8.81
C GLU A 7 -21.17 23.76 -7.88
N ASP A 8 -21.19 25.05 -8.21
CA ASP A 8 -20.63 26.13 -7.38
C ASP A 8 -19.21 25.89 -6.81
N LYS A 9 -18.33 25.30 -7.63
CA LYS A 9 -16.95 24.92 -7.25
C LYS A 9 -16.88 23.89 -6.13
N VAL A 10 -17.93 23.12 -5.94
CA VAL A 10 -17.95 21.91 -5.16
C VAL A 10 -18.03 20.75 -6.14
N LEU A 11 -17.02 19.88 -6.09
CA LEU A 11 -17.08 18.60 -6.79
C LEU A 11 -17.75 17.60 -5.86
N GLU A 12 -18.98 17.24 -6.19
CA GLU A 12 -19.71 16.17 -5.55
C GLU A 12 -19.27 14.82 -6.13
N VAL A 13 -18.72 13.99 -5.26
CA VAL A 13 -18.22 12.65 -5.60
C VAL A 13 -19.15 11.62 -4.97
N LYS A 14 -19.89 10.88 -5.80
CA LYS A 14 -20.59 9.67 -5.38
C LYS A 14 -19.69 8.48 -5.61
N THR A 15 -19.02 8.03 -4.55
CA THR A 15 -18.02 6.96 -4.61
C THR A 15 -18.63 5.56 -4.68
N ARG A 16 -19.97 5.41 -4.53
CA ARG A 16 -20.66 4.11 -4.56
C ARG A 16 -21.98 4.19 -5.31
N ALA A 17 -22.29 3.12 -6.05
CA ALA A 17 -23.58 2.97 -6.73
C ALA A 17 -24.76 2.71 -5.76
N LYS A 18 -24.50 2.47 -4.46
CA LYS A 18 -25.50 2.07 -3.46
C LYS A 18 -25.51 2.92 -2.18
N SER A 19 -24.70 3.98 -2.08
CA SER A 19 -24.79 4.94 -0.97
C SER A 19 -25.37 6.26 -1.46
N GLU A 20 -26.28 6.84 -0.67
CA GLU A 20 -26.77 8.21 -0.88
C GLU A 20 -25.72 9.26 -0.44
N GLU A 21 -24.68 8.85 0.27
CA GLU A 21 -23.61 9.74 0.72
C GLU A 21 -22.82 10.30 -0.46
N THR A 22 -22.78 11.64 -0.49
CA THR A 22 -22.06 12.42 -1.49
C THR A 22 -20.92 13.14 -0.78
N PHE A 23 -19.69 12.90 -1.22
CA PHE A 23 -18.53 13.63 -0.70
C PHE A 23 -18.40 14.95 -1.44
N ALA A 24 -18.54 16.07 -0.73
CA ALA A 24 -18.35 17.41 -1.28
C ALA A 24 -16.87 17.81 -1.17
N LEU A 25 -16.18 17.88 -2.31
CA LEU A 25 -14.82 18.41 -2.41
C LEU A 25 -14.87 19.89 -2.80
N PRO A 26 -14.66 20.83 -1.86
CA PRO A 26 -14.57 22.25 -2.20
C PRO A 26 -13.31 22.51 -3.02
N LEU A 27 -13.49 23.07 -4.22
CA LEU A 27 -12.43 23.57 -5.08
C LEU A 27 -12.06 25.01 -4.68
N ALA A 28 -10.87 25.44 -5.07
CA ALA A 28 -10.41 26.81 -4.82
C ALA A 28 -11.40 27.82 -5.43
N GLN A 29 -11.82 28.80 -4.61
CA GLN A 29 -12.80 29.81 -5.00
C GLN A 29 -12.22 30.83 -6.00
N ASP A 30 -10.91 30.99 -6.02
CA ASP A 30 -10.20 31.89 -6.93
C ASP A 30 -8.74 31.44 -7.08
N ALA A 31 -7.98 32.13 -7.93
CA ALA A 31 -6.57 31.83 -8.14
C ALA A 31 -5.72 32.06 -6.87
N ALA A 32 -6.14 32.97 -5.98
CA ALA A 32 -5.41 33.33 -4.76
C ALA A 32 -5.58 32.28 -3.64
N SER A 33 -6.72 31.58 -3.62
CA SER A 33 -7.04 30.51 -2.67
C SER A 33 -6.57 29.12 -3.14
N LYS A 34 -5.96 29.04 -4.33
CA LYS A 34 -5.36 27.82 -4.85
C LYS A 34 -4.16 27.39 -4.00
N LYS A 35 -4.31 26.29 -3.26
CA LYS A 35 -3.19 25.60 -2.62
C LYS A 35 -2.51 24.71 -3.66
N GLU A 36 -1.21 24.91 -3.90
CA GLU A 36 -0.47 23.98 -4.73
C GLU A 36 -0.35 22.62 -4.01
N PRO A 37 -0.63 21.50 -4.69
CA PRO A 37 -0.38 20.20 -4.11
C PRO A 37 1.13 20.06 -3.84
N PRO A 38 1.53 19.50 -2.69
CA PRO A 38 2.93 19.31 -2.39
C PRO A 38 3.59 18.45 -3.48
N ARG A 39 4.68 18.95 -4.05
CA ARG A 39 5.48 18.23 -5.05
C ARG A 39 6.67 17.56 -4.36
N TYR A 40 6.55 16.27 -4.15
CA TYR A 40 7.61 15.46 -3.55
C TYR A 40 8.64 14.98 -4.57
N TRP A 41 8.25 14.93 -5.85
CA TRP A 41 9.15 14.62 -6.97
C TRP A 41 10.08 15.78 -7.28
N ARG A 42 11.35 15.46 -7.51
CA ARG A 42 12.37 16.41 -7.93
C ARG A 42 12.40 16.51 -9.46
N LYS A 43 12.86 17.65 -9.99
CA LYS A 43 13.20 17.75 -11.41
C LYS A 43 14.34 16.78 -11.69
N SER A 44 14.19 15.91 -12.69
CA SER A 44 15.24 14.96 -13.06
C SER A 44 16.54 15.74 -13.33
N PRO A 45 17.65 15.39 -12.68
CA PRO A 45 18.93 16.01 -12.98
C PRO A 45 19.36 15.68 -14.41
N LEU A 46 20.32 16.45 -14.95
CA LEU A 46 21.04 16.03 -16.15
C LEU A 46 21.76 14.71 -15.85
N ARG A 47 21.56 13.72 -16.71
CA ARG A 47 22.15 12.38 -16.57
C ARG A 47 23.14 12.14 -17.70
N ASN A 48 24.16 11.34 -17.42
CA ASN A 48 25.15 10.91 -18.41
C ASN A 48 25.25 9.38 -18.42
N PRO A 49 24.18 8.67 -18.85
CA PRO A 49 24.18 7.21 -18.90
C PRO A 49 25.18 6.71 -19.97
N SER A 50 25.79 5.57 -19.73
CA SER A 50 26.60 4.84 -20.71
C SER A 50 25.99 3.47 -20.99
N PRO A 51 26.38 2.75 -22.06
CA PRO A 51 25.91 1.39 -22.32
C PRO A 51 26.12 0.43 -21.14
N ASP A 52 27.25 0.55 -20.43
CA ASP A 52 27.57 -0.28 -19.26
C ASP A 52 26.84 0.16 -17.99
N LYS A 53 26.45 1.43 -17.90
CA LYS A 53 25.72 2.01 -16.76
C LYS A 53 24.52 2.82 -17.24
N PRO A 54 23.49 2.16 -17.78
CA PRO A 54 22.36 2.85 -18.40
C PRO A 54 21.50 3.62 -17.39
N LEU A 55 21.62 3.31 -16.09
CA LEU A 55 20.87 3.95 -15.01
C LEU A 55 21.73 4.91 -14.18
N ALA A 56 22.94 5.27 -14.65
CA ALA A 56 23.83 6.19 -13.95
C ALA A 56 23.13 7.48 -13.52
N GLY A 57 23.16 7.77 -12.22
CA GLY A 57 22.57 8.97 -11.62
C GLY A 57 21.05 8.93 -11.41
N LEU A 58 20.40 7.79 -11.68
CA LEU A 58 19.00 7.57 -11.33
C LEU A 58 18.88 7.17 -9.87
N ARG A 59 18.02 7.86 -9.10
CA ARG A 59 17.64 7.44 -7.75
C ARG A 59 16.33 6.67 -7.79
N VAL A 60 16.39 5.39 -7.44
CA VAL A 60 15.23 4.48 -7.44
C VAL A 60 14.91 4.09 -6.00
N VAL A 61 13.65 4.19 -5.62
CA VAL A 61 13.15 3.54 -4.40
C VAL A 61 12.38 2.29 -4.78
N LEU A 62 12.71 1.17 -4.16
CA LEU A 62 11.95 -0.06 -4.20
C LEU A 62 11.10 -0.14 -2.93
N ASP A 63 9.80 -0.26 -3.09
CA ASP A 63 8.85 -0.39 -2.00
C ASP A 63 8.30 -1.82 -1.95
N PRO A 64 8.95 -2.75 -1.21
CA PRO A 64 8.41 -4.09 -1.02
C PRO A 64 7.15 -4.01 -0.17
N ALA A 65 5.99 -4.19 -0.80
CA ALA A 65 4.72 -4.04 -0.12
C ALA A 65 4.43 -5.17 0.86
N HIS A 66 3.42 -4.94 1.72
CA HIS A 66 3.02 -5.82 2.82
C HIS A 66 4.15 -6.07 3.83
N LEU A 67 3.77 -6.51 5.03
CA LEU A 67 4.71 -6.97 6.05
C LEU A 67 4.86 -8.50 5.97
N GLY A 68 6.08 -8.95 6.22
CA GLY A 68 6.45 -10.37 6.22
C GLY A 68 6.60 -10.91 7.65
N GLY A 69 7.16 -12.12 7.77
CA GLY A 69 7.44 -12.72 9.09
C GLY A 69 6.19 -12.85 9.97
N GLU A 70 6.31 -12.43 11.23
CA GLU A 70 5.22 -12.56 12.22
C GLU A 70 4.00 -11.68 11.89
N TRP A 71 4.21 -10.59 11.14
CA TRP A 71 3.16 -9.63 10.76
C TRP A 71 2.27 -10.15 9.63
N ALA A 72 2.76 -11.10 8.83
CA ALA A 72 2.05 -11.59 7.66
C ALA A 72 0.68 -12.20 7.98
N ARG A 73 0.53 -12.76 9.19
CA ARG A 73 -0.75 -13.32 9.67
C ARG A 73 -1.82 -12.26 9.85
N MET A 74 -1.45 -11.08 10.34
CA MET A 74 -2.38 -9.98 10.57
C MET A 74 -2.94 -9.41 9.26
N GLU A 75 -2.15 -9.47 8.18
CA GLU A 75 -2.58 -8.95 6.88
C GLU A 75 -3.43 -9.93 6.07
N ASP A 76 -3.61 -11.18 6.55
CA ASP A 76 -4.18 -12.29 5.77
C ASP A 76 -3.49 -12.48 4.41
N ARG A 77 -2.20 -12.11 4.30
CA ARG A 77 -1.36 -12.22 3.10
C ARG A 77 -0.33 -13.35 3.21
N TRP A 78 -0.78 -14.46 3.79
CA TRP A 78 0.05 -15.65 3.98
C TRP A 78 -0.78 -16.93 3.84
N PHE A 79 -0.11 -18.03 3.52
CA PHE A 79 -0.66 -19.37 3.67
C PHE A 79 0.48 -20.37 3.92
N ARG A 80 0.14 -21.58 4.39
CA ARG A 80 1.10 -22.65 4.60
C ARG A 80 0.54 -23.96 4.04
N PRO A 81 1.13 -24.51 2.96
CA PRO A 81 0.83 -25.86 2.53
C PRO A 81 1.24 -26.87 3.60
N GLU A 82 0.54 -28.00 3.68
CA GLU A 82 0.87 -29.06 4.63
C GLU A 82 2.32 -29.55 4.42
N GLY A 83 3.07 -29.64 5.53
CA GLY A 83 4.48 -30.07 5.51
C GLY A 83 5.47 -29.06 4.90
N GLN A 84 5.04 -27.85 4.54
CA GLN A 84 5.91 -26.83 3.93
C GLN A 84 6.06 -25.57 4.80
N ASP A 85 7.06 -24.77 4.45
CA ASP A 85 7.27 -23.45 5.04
C ASP A 85 6.13 -22.49 4.67
N PRO A 86 5.83 -21.51 5.56
CA PRO A 86 4.80 -20.53 5.29
C PRO A 86 5.25 -19.62 4.14
N ILE A 87 4.33 -19.33 3.24
CA ILE A 87 4.51 -18.39 2.14
C ILE A 87 3.79 -17.11 2.52
N ALA A 88 4.53 -16.01 2.63
CA ALA A 88 4.01 -14.68 2.92
C ALA A 88 4.38 -13.71 1.81
N GLU A 89 3.41 -12.94 1.32
CA GLU A 89 3.62 -11.95 0.26
C GLU A 89 4.71 -10.94 0.63
N GLY A 90 4.69 -10.42 1.87
CA GLY A 90 5.66 -9.45 2.36
C GLY A 90 7.11 -9.98 2.37
N ASP A 91 7.31 -11.28 2.60
CA ASP A 91 8.63 -11.90 2.55
C ASP A 91 9.12 -12.03 1.11
N LEU A 92 8.25 -12.49 0.21
CA LEU A 92 8.55 -12.59 -1.22
C LEU A 92 8.89 -11.22 -1.82
N ASN A 93 8.10 -10.19 -1.53
CA ASN A 93 8.33 -8.81 -1.96
C ASN A 93 9.71 -8.31 -1.51
N LEU A 94 10.10 -8.59 -0.26
CA LEU A 94 11.41 -8.18 0.26
C LEU A 94 12.57 -8.89 -0.44
N VAL A 95 12.45 -10.20 -0.67
CA VAL A 95 13.47 -10.98 -1.40
C VAL A 95 13.62 -10.46 -2.84
N VAL A 96 12.52 -10.19 -3.53
CA VAL A 96 12.53 -9.63 -4.88
C VAL A 96 13.16 -8.24 -4.90
N ALA A 97 12.78 -7.36 -3.97
CA ALA A 97 13.35 -6.02 -3.86
C ALA A 97 14.88 -6.05 -3.67
N LYS A 98 15.39 -6.94 -2.82
CA LYS A 98 16.83 -7.11 -2.60
C LYS A 98 17.56 -7.60 -3.86
N LYS A 99 16.97 -8.54 -4.60
CA LYS A 99 17.53 -9.01 -5.90
C LYS A 99 17.50 -7.91 -6.96
N LEU A 100 16.42 -7.15 -7.02
CA LEU A 100 16.26 -6.05 -7.98
C LEU A 100 17.24 -4.91 -7.67
N ARG A 101 17.45 -4.58 -6.38
CA ARG A 101 18.47 -3.64 -5.93
C ARG A 101 19.83 -3.95 -6.53
N SER A 102 20.34 -5.17 -6.32
CA SER A 102 21.66 -5.57 -6.83
C SER A 102 21.78 -5.43 -8.35
N ARG A 103 20.71 -5.72 -9.10
CA ARG A 103 20.72 -5.58 -10.57
C ARG A 103 20.72 -4.12 -11.01
N LEU A 104 19.86 -3.30 -10.42
CA LEU A 104 19.74 -1.87 -10.74
C LEU A 104 21.01 -1.11 -10.36
N GLU A 105 21.62 -1.43 -9.22
CA GLU A 105 22.93 -0.89 -8.81
C GLU A 105 24.04 -1.30 -9.78
N GLY A 106 24.01 -2.55 -10.27
CA GLY A 106 24.92 -3.02 -11.32
C GLY A 106 24.80 -2.21 -12.62
N TRP A 107 23.61 -1.69 -12.94
CA TRP A 107 23.36 -0.78 -14.07
C TRP A 107 23.61 0.70 -13.74
N GLY A 108 24.12 1.03 -12.56
CA GLY A 108 24.54 2.37 -12.16
C GLY A 108 23.49 3.20 -11.42
N ALA A 109 22.33 2.64 -11.08
CA ALA A 109 21.34 3.33 -10.26
C ALA A 109 21.80 3.46 -8.80
N GLU A 110 21.37 4.52 -8.12
CA GLU A 110 21.39 4.60 -6.66
C GLU A 110 20.03 4.08 -6.14
N VAL A 111 20.04 2.98 -5.38
CA VAL A 111 18.82 2.26 -5.02
C VAL A 111 18.61 2.24 -3.52
N PHE A 112 17.39 2.56 -3.10
CA PHE A 112 16.96 2.54 -1.72
C PHE A 112 15.75 1.62 -1.56
N LEU A 113 15.56 1.05 -0.38
CA LEU A 113 14.36 0.31 -0.04
C LEU A 113 13.56 1.08 1.03
N THR A 114 12.24 1.02 0.99
CA THR A 114 11.41 1.58 2.07
C THR A 114 11.52 0.78 3.37
N ARG A 115 11.81 -0.53 3.27
CA ARG A 115 12.17 -1.40 4.40
C ARG A 115 13.21 -2.44 3.99
N GLU A 116 14.14 -2.76 4.88
CA GLU A 116 15.19 -3.77 4.64
C GLU A 116 14.98 -5.10 5.40
N SER A 117 13.98 -5.14 6.27
CA SER A 117 13.58 -6.31 7.06
C SER A 117 12.07 -6.53 7.01
N THR A 118 11.59 -7.52 7.76
CA THR A 118 10.18 -7.79 8.00
C THR A 118 9.56 -6.83 9.01
N GLU A 119 10.37 -5.96 9.64
CA GLU A 119 9.87 -5.02 10.63
C GLU A 119 9.10 -3.87 9.97
N PRO A 120 8.02 -3.37 10.61
CA PRO A 120 7.27 -2.22 10.15
C PRO A 120 8.14 -0.96 10.16
N VAL A 121 7.93 -0.09 9.18
CA VAL A 121 8.55 1.25 9.12
C VAL A 121 7.89 2.20 10.10
N THR A 122 6.58 2.04 10.32
CA THR A 122 5.86 2.83 11.32
C THR A 122 6.31 2.50 12.75
N ALA A 123 6.44 3.53 13.58
CA ALA A 123 6.66 3.37 15.01
C ALA A 123 5.38 2.97 15.76
N LEU A 124 4.20 3.19 15.16
CA LEU A 124 2.91 2.83 15.75
C LEU A 124 2.71 1.32 15.78
N ARG A 125 1.91 0.85 16.72
CA ARG A 125 1.43 -0.52 16.82
C ARG A 125 -0.10 -0.53 16.92
N PRO A 126 -0.76 -1.69 16.73
CA PRO A 126 -2.23 -1.77 16.82
C PRO A 126 -2.78 -1.13 18.11
N LYS A 127 -2.10 -1.31 19.24
CA LYS A 127 -2.50 -0.71 20.52
C LYS A 127 -2.56 0.82 20.49
N ASP A 128 -1.63 1.47 19.80
CA ASP A 128 -1.60 2.94 19.69
C ASP A 128 -2.76 3.49 18.83
N LEU A 129 -3.50 2.61 18.16
CA LEU A 129 -4.58 2.94 17.24
C LEU A 129 -5.97 2.60 17.80
N GLU A 130 -6.08 2.09 19.02
CA GLU A 130 -7.35 1.68 19.62
C GLU A 130 -8.35 2.83 19.73
N GLU A 131 -7.91 4.03 20.10
CA GLU A 131 -8.81 5.20 20.18
C GLU A 131 -9.37 5.56 18.79
N LEU A 132 -8.52 5.55 17.77
CA LEU A 132 -8.94 5.80 16.39
C LEU A 132 -9.85 4.67 15.87
N ALA A 133 -9.55 3.43 16.22
CA ALA A 133 -10.34 2.26 15.87
C ALA A 133 -11.75 2.32 16.49
N ALA A 134 -11.85 2.70 17.76
CA ALA A 134 -13.13 2.89 18.43
C ALA A 134 -13.98 3.95 17.71
N LYS A 135 -13.36 5.08 17.35
CA LYS A 135 -14.02 6.14 16.58
C LYS A 135 -14.52 5.62 15.22
N TYR A 136 -13.71 4.85 14.50
CA TYR A 136 -14.10 4.26 13.21
C TYR A 136 -15.32 3.34 13.35
N LEU A 137 -15.37 2.55 14.43
CA LEU A 137 -16.50 1.67 14.73
C LEU A 137 -17.77 2.47 15.06
N ASP A 138 -17.65 3.50 15.89
CA ASP A 138 -18.80 4.30 16.34
C ASP A 138 -19.39 5.16 15.21
N GLU A 139 -18.54 5.66 14.30
CA GLU A 139 -18.96 6.40 13.11
C GLU A 139 -19.42 5.49 11.97
N GLY A 140 -19.32 4.16 12.10
CA GLY A 140 -19.72 3.22 11.06
C GLY A 140 -18.88 3.35 9.78
N GLN A 141 -17.61 3.73 9.90
CA GLN A 141 -16.69 3.89 8.75
C GLN A 141 -16.62 2.60 7.94
N ASP A 142 -16.63 2.72 6.60
CA ASP A 142 -16.39 1.54 5.78
C ASP A 142 -14.91 1.14 5.79
N LEU A 143 -14.67 -0.05 6.33
CA LEU A 143 -13.37 -0.68 6.48
C LEU A 143 -12.94 -1.50 5.26
N ASN A 144 -13.79 -1.59 4.23
CA ASN A 144 -13.59 -2.41 3.02
C ASN A 144 -13.26 -3.87 3.37
N LEU A 145 -14.12 -4.48 4.20
CA LEU A 145 -14.00 -5.85 4.65
C LEU A 145 -14.69 -6.80 3.66
N ALA A 146 -14.07 -7.96 3.39
CA ALA A 146 -14.66 -8.96 2.50
C ALA A 146 -15.97 -9.56 3.06
N ARG A 147 -16.14 -9.60 4.38
CA ARG A 147 -17.32 -10.16 5.08
C ARG A 147 -17.82 -9.23 6.18
N PRO A 148 -18.47 -8.10 5.84
CA PRO A 148 -18.84 -7.07 6.82
C PRO A 148 -19.87 -7.55 7.85
N GLU A 149 -20.83 -8.41 7.48
CA GLU A 149 -21.84 -8.90 8.43
C GLU A 149 -21.24 -9.86 9.47
N ALA A 150 -20.35 -10.76 9.03
CA ALA A 150 -19.63 -11.65 9.95
C ALA A 150 -18.77 -10.85 10.94
N PHE A 151 -18.18 -9.74 10.47
CA PHE A 151 -17.42 -8.84 11.33
C PHE A 151 -18.31 -8.13 12.37
N ARG A 152 -19.48 -7.61 11.98
CA ARG A 152 -20.42 -6.93 12.90
C ARG A 152 -20.96 -7.84 13.99
N ALA A 153 -21.04 -9.15 13.73
CA ALA A 153 -21.46 -10.14 14.70
C ALA A 153 -20.40 -10.46 15.77
N LEU A 154 -19.14 -10.02 15.60
CA LEU A 154 -18.07 -10.25 16.56
C LEU A 154 -18.28 -9.42 17.84
N PRO A 155 -17.76 -9.87 19.00
CA PRO A 155 -17.71 -9.04 20.20
C PRO A 155 -16.98 -7.71 19.95
N ARG A 156 -17.39 -6.64 20.64
CA ARG A 156 -16.82 -5.29 20.45
C ARG A 156 -15.30 -5.25 20.63
N GLU A 157 -14.76 -6.00 21.57
CA GLU A 157 -13.31 -6.12 21.80
C GLU A 157 -12.58 -6.72 20.59
N GLU A 158 -13.16 -7.75 19.96
CA GLU A 158 -12.59 -8.37 18.77
C GLU A 158 -12.70 -7.42 17.56
N GLN A 159 -13.82 -6.69 17.43
CA GLN A 159 -13.95 -5.65 16.40
C GLN A 159 -12.87 -4.58 16.57
N LEU A 160 -12.67 -4.09 17.80
CA LEU A 160 -11.66 -3.09 18.13
C LEU A 160 -10.26 -3.57 17.74
N ARG A 161 -9.89 -4.79 18.17
CA ARG A 161 -8.59 -5.41 17.83
C ARG A 161 -8.36 -5.45 16.32
N ARG A 162 -9.31 -5.98 15.56
CA ARG A 162 -9.20 -6.12 14.10
C ARG A 162 -9.14 -4.78 13.37
N VAL A 163 -9.87 -3.77 13.85
CA VAL A 163 -9.79 -2.42 13.26
C VAL A 163 -8.45 -1.75 13.58
N SER A 164 -7.95 -1.90 14.80
CA SER A 164 -6.61 -1.45 15.18
C SER A 164 -5.52 -2.07 14.31
N GLU A 165 -5.60 -3.38 14.07
CA GLU A 165 -4.71 -4.10 13.15
C GLU A 165 -4.83 -3.57 11.71
N LEU A 166 -6.05 -3.40 11.21
CA LEU A 166 -6.31 -2.86 9.88
C LEU A 166 -5.73 -1.45 9.71
N LEU A 167 -5.94 -0.56 10.68
CA LEU A 167 -5.38 0.79 10.68
C LEU A 167 -3.85 0.76 10.73
N PHE A 168 -3.26 -0.20 11.45
CA PHE A 168 -1.82 -0.36 11.53
C PHE A 168 -1.22 -0.66 10.15
N TYR A 169 -1.62 -1.75 9.48
CA TYR A 169 -0.96 -2.14 8.23
C TYR A 169 -1.48 -1.41 6.98
N ARG A 170 -2.76 -0.99 6.93
CA ARG A 170 -3.32 -0.28 5.75
C ARG A 170 -3.16 1.23 5.80
N VAL A 171 -2.98 1.81 6.99
CA VAL A 171 -2.93 3.28 7.13
C VAL A 171 -1.59 3.72 7.67
N ALA A 172 -1.23 3.31 8.88
CA ALA A 172 -0.03 3.79 9.54
C ALA A 172 1.24 3.36 8.78
N GLU A 173 1.36 2.08 8.43
CA GLU A 173 2.53 1.55 7.73
C GLU A 173 2.66 2.12 6.30
N ILE A 174 1.56 2.17 5.54
CA ILE A 174 1.58 2.75 4.17
C ILE A 174 1.97 4.23 4.22
N ARG A 175 1.43 5.01 5.18
CA ARG A 175 1.77 6.43 5.33
C ARG A 175 3.22 6.62 5.77
N ALA A 176 3.74 5.77 6.67
CA ALA A 176 5.13 5.84 7.09
C ALA A 176 6.10 5.58 5.92
N ARG A 177 5.82 4.57 5.10
CA ARG A 177 6.59 4.30 3.86
C ARG A 177 6.47 5.45 2.85
N ALA A 178 5.27 6.00 2.66
CA ALA A 178 5.07 7.16 1.80
C ALA A 178 5.83 8.41 2.28
N ALA A 179 5.82 8.70 3.59
CA ALA A 179 6.58 9.81 4.17
C ALA A 179 8.09 9.61 3.98
N LEU A 180 8.60 8.39 4.19
CA LEU A 180 10.00 8.05 3.92
C LEU A 180 10.37 8.34 2.45
N VAL A 181 9.54 7.90 1.50
CA VAL A 181 9.74 8.18 0.07
C VAL A 181 9.73 9.67 -0.22
N ASN A 182 8.70 10.37 0.26
CA ASN A 182 8.38 11.73 -0.14
C ASN A 182 9.27 12.79 0.53
N GLU A 183 9.66 12.57 1.78
CA GLU A 183 10.31 13.58 2.60
C GLU A 183 11.81 13.34 2.74
N LYS A 184 12.24 12.07 2.80
CA LYS A 184 13.65 11.71 3.03
C LYS A 184 14.34 11.23 1.76
N LEU A 185 13.80 10.21 1.10
CA LEU A 185 14.47 9.57 -0.04
C LEU A 185 14.40 10.44 -1.30
N ARG A 186 13.22 10.99 -1.63
CA ARG A 186 12.99 11.86 -2.79
C ARG A 186 13.58 11.30 -4.09
N PRO A 187 13.13 10.12 -4.53
CA PRO A 187 13.67 9.47 -5.72
C PRO A 187 13.22 10.13 -7.02
N ASP A 188 13.81 9.70 -8.12
CA ASP A 188 13.31 9.97 -9.47
C ASP A 188 12.20 8.97 -9.86
N LEU A 189 12.25 7.75 -9.32
CA LEU A 189 11.29 6.68 -9.55
C LEU A 189 11.08 5.87 -8.26
N THR A 190 9.82 5.56 -7.95
CA THR A 190 9.46 4.57 -6.92
C THR A 190 8.78 3.39 -7.60
N VAL A 191 9.16 2.17 -7.23
CA VAL A 191 8.57 0.92 -7.73
C VAL A 191 7.97 0.17 -6.54
N CYS A 192 6.64 0.07 -6.47
CA CYS A 192 5.94 -0.75 -5.49
C CYS A 192 5.86 -2.20 -6.00
N ILE A 193 6.34 -3.14 -5.18
CA ILE A 193 6.42 -4.56 -5.54
C ILE A 193 5.36 -5.31 -4.76
N HIS A 194 4.49 -6.02 -5.48
CA HIS A 194 3.40 -6.85 -4.94
C HIS A 194 3.36 -8.21 -5.63
N PHE A 195 2.81 -9.21 -4.93
CA PHE A 195 2.39 -10.46 -5.54
C PHE A 195 0.87 -10.56 -5.48
N ASN A 196 0.24 -10.74 -6.64
CA ASN A 196 -1.18 -11.05 -6.68
C ASN A 196 -1.41 -12.52 -6.33
N ALA A 197 -2.51 -12.80 -5.63
CA ALA A 197 -3.02 -14.15 -5.47
C ALA A 197 -4.02 -14.44 -6.60
N GLY A 198 -3.89 -15.60 -7.23
CA GLY A 198 -4.85 -16.13 -8.18
C GLY A 198 -5.63 -17.30 -7.58
N ASP A 199 -6.67 -17.75 -8.29
CA ASP A 199 -7.40 -18.96 -7.91
C ASP A 199 -6.48 -20.18 -7.93
N TRP A 200 -6.62 -21.03 -6.91
CA TRP A 200 -5.85 -22.26 -6.70
C TRP A 200 -6.51 -23.47 -7.39
N GLY A 201 -7.74 -23.30 -7.89
CA GLY A 201 -8.52 -24.38 -8.47
C GLY A 201 -8.90 -25.41 -7.41
N ASP A 202 -8.71 -26.69 -7.69
CA ASP A 202 -8.94 -27.77 -6.73
C ASP A 202 -7.84 -27.74 -5.64
N PRO A 203 -8.17 -27.51 -4.35
CA PRO A 203 -7.19 -27.49 -3.27
C PRO A 203 -6.41 -28.81 -3.13
N GLU A 204 -7.03 -29.94 -3.48
CA GLU A 204 -6.41 -31.27 -3.42
C GLU A 204 -5.53 -31.56 -4.65
N ALA A 205 -5.66 -30.75 -5.71
CA ALA A 205 -4.88 -30.87 -6.95
C ALA A 205 -4.53 -29.48 -7.52
N PRO A 206 -3.63 -28.73 -6.85
CA PRO A 206 -3.21 -27.39 -7.28
C PRO A 206 -2.76 -27.39 -8.74
N ARG A 207 -3.21 -26.41 -9.53
CA ARG A 207 -2.65 -26.16 -10.86
C ARG A 207 -2.21 -24.72 -10.97
N LEU A 208 -1.01 -24.52 -11.54
CA LEU A 208 -0.54 -23.19 -11.91
C LEU A 208 -1.52 -22.57 -12.93
N ALA A 209 -2.11 -21.44 -12.57
CA ALA A 209 -2.94 -20.67 -13.48
C ALA A 209 -2.07 -20.15 -14.64
N ALA A 210 -2.53 -20.32 -15.88
CA ALA A 210 -1.85 -19.80 -17.06
C ALA A 210 -1.96 -18.27 -17.20
N SER A 211 -2.94 -17.66 -16.51
CA SER A 211 -3.18 -16.21 -16.54
C SER A 211 -2.12 -15.46 -15.73
N ASN A 212 -1.50 -14.46 -16.35
CA ASN A 212 -0.59 -13.54 -15.70
C ASN A 212 -1.26 -12.17 -15.52
N HIS A 213 -1.40 -11.72 -14.27
CA HIS A 213 -1.96 -10.40 -13.91
C HIS A 213 -0.84 -9.40 -13.62
N LEU A 214 0.07 -9.23 -14.58
CA LEU A 214 1.14 -8.23 -14.50
C LEU A 214 0.56 -6.84 -14.79
N HIS A 215 0.79 -5.92 -13.86
CA HIS A 215 0.53 -4.50 -14.02
C HIS A 215 1.84 -3.74 -13.77
N VAL A 216 2.21 -2.84 -14.70
CA VAL A 216 3.43 -1.99 -14.62
C VAL A 216 3.02 -0.53 -14.71
#